data_AF-A0A6C0IAV2-F1
#
_entry.id   AF-A0A6C0IAV2-F1
#
_cell.length_a   1.000
_cell.length_b   1.000
_cell.length_c   1.000
_cell.angle_alpha   90.00
_cell.angle_beta   90.00
_cell.angle_gamma   90.00
#
_symmetry.space_group_name_H-M   'P 1'
#
loop_
_entity.id
_entity.type
_entity.pdbx_description
1 polymer ?
#
loop_
_entity_poly.entity_id
_entity_poly.type
_entity_poly.pdbx_seq_one_letter_code
_entity_poly.pdbx_strand_id
1 'polypeptide(L)'
;MAPSSNASLDTAVVLAFSSVSALFIALIPLLTTIYRSSLPTYAVYLIMLLLLPVLSWAITCLFNVFIQMIRCGSVNAPQVLINGVPTVGFVALLGGLSQLIPIMRYPIEVVLPMTFTPEMKKGLAVSFYIFWGAIYGQSLGGSLSQSCGSTAVGTAVGTAVGTAVGTVAAPPAGTATTAPVTPTRN
;
A
#
# COMPACT_ATOMS: atom_id res chain seq x y z
N MET A 1 -24.66 19.60 19.86
CA MET A 1 -24.87 18.39 19.05
C MET A 1 -23.98 17.31 19.61
N ALA A 2 -24.57 16.26 20.21
CA ALA A 2 -23.79 15.14 20.73
C ALA A 2 -23.24 14.32 19.54
N PRO A 3 -21.94 13.98 19.52
CA PRO A 3 -21.41 13.07 18.51
C PRO A 3 -22.14 11.73 18.63
N SER A 4 -22.79 11.30 17.56
CA SER A 4 -23.50 10.02 17.49
C SER A 4 -22.55 8.87 17.82
N SER A 5 -22.92 8.00 18.77
CA SER A 5 -22.18 6.82 19.23
C SER A 5 -21.67 5.87 18.12
N ASN A 6 -22.17 6.04 16.91
CA ASN A 6 -21.82 5.20 15.76
C ASN A 6 -20.41 5.50 15.22
N ALA A 7 -19.92 6.75 15.30
CA ALA A 7 -18.61 7.11 14.74
C ALA A 7 -17.43 6.38 15.41
N SER A 8 -17.53 6.13 16.72
CA SER A 8 -16.49 5.37 17.46
C SER A 8 -16.49 3.89 17.11
N LEU A 9 -17.68 3.30 16.91
CA LEU A 9 -17.80 1.90 16.48
C LEU A 9 -17.19 1.71 15.09
N ASP A 10 -17.36 2.70 14.22
CA ASP A 10 -16.91 2.63 12.83
C ASP A 10 -15.39 2.65 12.71
N THR A 11 -14.77 3.51 13.49
CA THR A 11 -13.30 3.59 13.57
C THR A 11 -12.73 2.30 14.15
N ALA A 12 -13.35 1.74 15.20
CA ALA A 12 -12.87 0.52 15.85
C ALA A 12 -12.91 -0.69 14.90
N VAL A 13 -13.99 -0.85 14.14
CA VAL A 13 -14.15 -1.95 13.17
C VAL A 13 -13.10 -1.86 12.05
N VAL A 14 -12.87 -0.67 11.51
CA VAL A 14 -11.87 -0.45 10.45
C VAL A 14 -10.47 -0.74 10.97
N LEU A 15 -10.15 -0.28 12.19
CA LEU A 15 -8.85 -0.53 12.81
C LEU A 15 -8.64 -2.03 13.08
N ALA A 16 -9.66 -2.74 13.54
CA ALA A 16 -9.61 -4.18 13.78
C ALA A 16 -9.35 -4.96 12.47
N PHE A 17 -10.06 -4.64 11.39
CA PHE A 17 -9.80 -5.28 10.10
C PHE A 17 -8.43 -4.89 9.53
N SER A 18 -7.99 -3.65 9.76
CA SER A 18 -6.67 -3.16 9.31
C SER A 18 -5.52 -3.84 10.03
N SER A 19 -5.64 -4.12 11.33
CA SER A 19 -4.60 -4.84 12.07
C SER A 19 -4.52 -6.30 11.63
N VAL A 20 -5.65 -6.97 11.43
CA VAL A 20 -5.70 -8.35 10.96
C VAL A 20 -5.13 -8.48 9.55
N SER A 21 -5.51 -7.62 8.61
CA SER A 21 -4.97 -7.65 7.25
C SER A 21 -3.46 -7.38 7.24
N ALA A 22 -2.99 -6.42 8.04
CA ALA A 22 -1.59 -6.08 8.15
C ALA A 22 -0.76 -7.23 8.71
N LEU A 23 -1.29 -7.99 9.68
CA LEU A 23 -0.63 -9.19 10.20
C LEU A 23 -0.43 -10.23 9.10
N PHE A 24 -1.46 -10.52 8.30
CA PHE A 24 -1.35 -11.46 7.18
C PHE A 24 -0.31 -11.00 6.14
N ILE A 25 -0.31 -9.71 5.80
CA ILE A 25 0.62 -9.14 4.83
C ILE A 25 2.06 -9.18 5.36
N ALA A 26 2.29 -8.84 6.63
CA ALA A 26 3.61 -8.83 7.26
C ALA A 26 4.16 -10.24 7.54
N LEU A 27 3.30 -11.25 7.62
CA LEU A 27 3.69 -12.65 7.77
C LEU A 27 4.43 -13.18 6.54
N ILE A 28 4.05 -12.72 5.33
CA ILE A 28 4.66 -13.16 4.06
C ILE A 28 6.18 -12.91 4.03
N PRO A 29 6.68 -11.67 4.22
CA PRO A 29 8.11 -11.41 4.22
C PRO A 29 8.81 -12.12 5.38
N LEU A 30 8.15 -12.26 6.54
CA LEU A 30 8.71 -12.97 7.70
C LEU A 30 8.96 -14.45 7.36
N LEU A 31 7.93 -15.16 6.87
CA LEU A 31 8.04 -16.55 6.45
C LEU A 31 9.07 -16.71 5.33
N THR A 32 9.08 -15.78 4.38
CA THR A 32 10.06 -15.80 3.27
C THR A 32 11.50 -15.69 3.80
N THR A 33 11.75 -14.88 4.84
CA THR A 33 13.08 -14.81 5.47
C THR A 33 13.42 -16.05 6.31
N ILE A 34 12.46 -16.66 7.00
CA ILE A 34 12.66 -17.89 7.79
C ILE A 34 13.02 -19.06 6.87
N TYR A 35 12.32 -19.21 5.74
CA TYR A 35 12.56 -20.29 4.78
C TYR A 35 13.60 -19.93 3.71
N ARG A 36 14.33 -18.82 3.87
CA ARG A 36 15.28 -18.32 2.87
C ARG A 36 16.36 -19.34 2.52
N SER A 37 16.83 -20.14 3.49
CA SER A 37 17.84 -21.18 3.26
C SER A 37 17.33 -22.36 2.43
N SER A 38 16.02 -22.59 2.43
CA SER A 38 15.37 -23.69 1.71
C SER A 38 14.86 -23.27 0.33
N LEU A 39 14.80 -21.96 0.05
CA LEU A 39 14.30 -21.41 -1.19
C LEU A 39 15.45 -20.94 -2.08
N PRO A 40 15.40 -21.18 -3.39
CA PRO A 40 16.39 -20.62 -4.28
C PRO A 40 16.25 -19.09 -4.33
N THR A 41 17.37 -18.38 -4.48
CA THR A 41 17.43 -16.92 -4.41
C THR A 41 16.42 -16.21 -5.34
N TYR A 42 16.20 -16.74 -6.55
CA TYR A 42 15.22 -16.17 -7.49
C TYR A 42 13.78 -16.27 -6.97
N ALA A 43 13.43 -17.32 -6.21
CA ALA A 43 12.09 -17.49 -5.65
C ALA A 43 11.82 -16.46 -4.55
N VAL A 44 12.84 -16.12 -3.74
CA VAL A 44 12.73 -15.06 -2.72
C VAL A 44 12.40 -13.73 -3.38
N TYR A 45 13.09 -13.37 -4.47
CA TYR A 45 12.80 -12.14 -5.21
C TYR A 45 11.42 -12.16 -5.86
N LEU A 46 11.02 -13.29 -6.47
CA LEU A 46 9.68 -13.43 -7.05
C LEU A 46 8.59 -13.25 -5.98
N ILE A 47 8.77 -13.87 -4.81
CA ILE A 47 7.82 -13.73 -3.69
C ILE A 47 7.75 -12.27 -3.22
N MET A 48 8.89 -11.63 -3.00
CA MET A 48 8.91 -10.26 -2.45
C MET A 48 8.46 -9.19 -3.46
N LEU A 49 8.80 -9.32 -4.75
CA LEU A 49 8.53 -8.30 -5.76
C LEU A 49 7.21 -8.49 -6.49
N LEU A 50 6.77 -9.73 -6.69
CA LEU A 50 5.56 -10.04 -7.46
C LEU A 50 4.44 -10.57 -6.57
N LEU A 51 4.71 -11.58 -5.75
CA LEU A 51 3.67 -12.23 -4.97
C LEU A 51 3.15 -11.34 -3.84
N LEU A 52 4.05 -10.67 -3.12
CA LEU A 52 3.71 -9.80 -2.00
C LEU A 52 2.74 -8.67 -2.40
N PRO A 53 2.96 -7.86 -3.44
CA PRO A 53 2.01 -6.80 -3.82
C PRO A 53 0.68 -7.38 -4.30
N VAL A 54 0.68 -8.48 -5.06
CA VAL A 54 -0.55 -9.14 -5.53
C VAL A 54 -1.38 -9.66 -4.36
N LEU A 55 -0.76 -10.37 -3.41
CA LEU A 55 -1.45 -10.86 -2.22
C LEU A 55 -1.90 -9.71 -1.31
N SER A 56 -1.07 -8.68 -1.13
CA SER A 56 -1.44 -7.50 -0.33
C SER A 56 -2.68 -6.82 -0.90
N TRP A 57 -2.73 -6.65 -2.22
CA TRP A 57 -3.87 -6.09 -2.92
C TRP A 57 -5.12 -6.97 -2.78
N ALA A 58 -4.99 -8.29 -2.98
CA ALA A 58 -6.11 -9.23 -2.88
C ALA A 58 -6.69 -9.27 -1.46
N ILE A 59 -5.84 -9.36 -0.44
CA ILE A 59 -6.23 -9.32 0.98
C ILE A 59 -6.95 -7.99 1.28
N THR A 60 -6.38 -6.87 0.85
CA THR A 60 -6.98 -5.54 1.05
C THR A 60 -8.36 -5.43 0.40
N CYS A 61 -8.51 -5.89 -0.84
CA CYS A 61 -9.79 -5.88 -1.54
C CYS A 61 -10.83 -6.72 -0.79
N LEU A 62 -10.45 -7.91 -0.32
CA LEU A 62 -11.33 -8.77 0.48
C LEU A 62 -11.87 -8.03 1.72
N PHE A 63 -11.01 -7.39 2.51
CA PHE A 63 -11.43 -6.63 3.69
C PHE A 63 -12.26 -5.38 3.34
N ASN A 64 -11.94 -4.70 2.23
CA ASN A 64 -12.72 -3.56 1.75
C ASN A 64 -14.15 -3.99 1.31
N VAL A 65 -14.29 -5.15 0.69
CA VAL A 65 -15.62 -5.75 0.39
C VAL A 65 -16.41 -6.00 1.67
N PHE A 66 -15.78 -6.59 2.69
CA PHE A 66 -16.44 -6.82 3.97
C PHE A 66 -16.89 -5.52 4.64
N ILE A 67 -16.05 -4.50 4.66
CA ILE A 67 -16.38 -3.18 5.19
C ILE A 67 -17.57 -2.58 4.43
N GLN A 68 -17.57 -2.63 3.09
CA GLN A 68 -18.70 -2.15 2.27
C GLN A 68 -19.99 -2.93 2.53
N MET A 69 -19.92 -4.26 2.62
CA MET A 69 -21.10 -5.08 2.91
C MET A 69 -21.73 -4.72 4.26
N ILE A 70 -20.92 -4.54 5.31
CA ILE A 70 -21.40 -4.19 6.65
C ILE A 70 -22.00 -2.78 6.68
N ARG A 71 -21.44 -1.84 5.92
CA ARG A 71 -21.78 -0.40 5.99
C ARG A 71 -22.86 0.02 5.02
N CYS A 72 -22.75 -0.45 3.78
CA CYS A 72 -23.51 0.02 2.64
C CYS A 72 -24.56 -0.99 2.19
N GLY A 73 -24.52 -2.24 2.70
CA GLY A 73 -25.38 -3.33 2.27
C GLY A 73 -25.20 -3.77 0.81
N SER A 74 -24.24 -3.17 0.10
CA SER A 74 -23.93 -3.42 -1.31
C SER A 74 -22.45 -3.15 -1.57
N VAL A 75 -21.91 -3.79 -2.62
CA VAL A 75 -20.49 -3.70 -2.98
C VAL A 75 -20.36 -2.99 -4.31
N ASN A 76 -19.59 -1.91 -4.33
CA ASN A 76 -19.15 -1.25 -5.56
C ASN A 76 -17.75 -1.76 -5.93
N ALA A 77 -17.69 -2.80 -6.78
CA ALA A 77 -16.44 -3.48 -7.11
C ALA A 77 -15.34 -2.53 -7.67
N PRO A 78 -15.61 -1.63 -8.64
CA PRO A 78 -14.61 -0.65 -9.09
C PRO A 78 -14.01 0.20 -7.97
N GLN A 79 -14.84 0.66 -7.03
CA GLN A 79 -14.37 1.46 -5.90
C GLN A 79 -13.48 0.65 -4.96
N VAL A 80 -13.87 -0.59 -4.63
CA VAL A 80 -13.08 -1.49 -3.78
C VAL A 80 -11.69 -1.73 -4.37
N LEU A 81 -11.62 -1.98 -5.68
CA LEU A 81 -10.37 -2.29 -6.38
C LEU A 81 -9.39 -1.10 -6.33
N ILE A 82 -9.88 0.11 -6.59
CA ILE A 82 -9.08 1.34 -6.53
C ILE A 82 -8.66 1.63 -5.09
N ASN A 83 -9.56 1.45 -4.13
CA ASN A 83 -9.26 1.64 -2.71
C ASN A 83 -8.24 0.64 -2.16
N GLY A 84 -7.91 -0.42 -2.90
CA GLY A 84 -6.83 -1.33 -2.54
C GLY A 84 -5.43 -0.87 -2.93
N VAL A 85 -5.31 0.09 -3.87
CA VAL A 85 -4.03 0.62 -4.35
C VAL A 85 -3.20 1.27 -3.25
N PRO A 86 -3.75 2.09 -2.34
CA PRO A 86 -2.98 2.71 -1.27
C PRO A 86 -2.22 1.71 -0.40
N THR A 87 -2.83 0.56 -0.04
CA THR A 87 -2.15 -0.48 0.74
C THR A 87 -0.95 -1.04 0.03
N VAL A 88 -1.07 -1.35 -1.26
CA VAL A 88 0.06 -1.82 -2.07
C VAL A 88 1.15 -0.76 -2.14
N GLY A 89 0.76 0.51 -2.36
CA GLY A 89 1.68 1.63 -2.40
C GLY A 89 2.47 1.82 -1.11
N PHE A 90 1.81 1.81 0.05
CA PHE A 90 2.48 1.93 1.35
C PHE A 90 3.33 0.71 1.70
N VAL A 91 2.87 -0.50 1.40
CA VAL A 91 3.65 -1.74 1.60
C VAL A 91 4.91 -1.73 0.73
N ALA A 92 4.78 -1.38 -0.55
CA ALA A 92 5.91 -1.28 -1.48
C ALA A 92 6.88 -0.16 -1.06
N LEU A 93 6.37 1.00 -0.64
CA LEU A 93 7.17 2.14 -0.21
C LEU A 93 7.94 1.82 1.07
N LEU A 94 7.26 1.44 2.16
CA LEU A 94 7.92 1.18 3.44
C LEU A 94 8.76 -0.10 3.41
N GLY A 95 8.27 -1.15 2.73
CA GLY A 95 9.05 -2.37 2.48
C GLY A 95 10.30 -2.09 1.67
N GLY A 96 10.18 -1.36 0.56
CA GLY A 96 11.31 -0.95 -0.29
C GLY A 96 12.31 -0.06 0.43
N LEU A 97 11.84 0.99 1.11
CA LEU A 97 12.70 1.88 1.91
C LEU A 97 13.44 1.11 3.00
N SER A 98 12.77 0.18 3.69
CA SER A 98 13.42 -0.65 4.71
C SER A 98 14.56 -1.51 4.13
N GLN A 99 14.43 -2.00 2.89
CA GLN A 99 15.48 -2.76 2.23
C GLN A 99 16.65 -1.87 1.78
N LEU A 100 16.33 -0.71 1.18
CA LEU A 100 17.30 0.23 0.62
C LEU A 100 18.10 1.00 1.67
N ILE A 101 17.49 1.28 2.83
CA ILE A 101 18.05 2.15 3.86
C ILE A 101 18.29 1.33 5.13
N PRO A 102 19.50 0.77 5.36
CA PRO A 102 19.80 -0.05 6.52
C PRO A 102 19.57 0.65 7.86
N ILE A 103 19.73 1.98 7.90
CA ILE A 103 19.53 2.77 9.14
C ILE A 103 18.08 2.71 9.64
N MET A 104 17.10 2.48 8.76
CA MET A 104 15.72 2.23 9.18
C MET A 104 15.60 0.90 9.94
N ARG A 105 16.33 -0.14 9.55
CA ARG A 105 16.21 -1.46 10.20
C ARG A 105 16.90 -1.52 11.56
N TYR A 106 17.96 -0.74 11.73
CA TYR A 106 18.84 -0.80 12.90
C TYR A 106 18.12 -0.70 14.25
N PRO A 107 17.18 0.24 14.49
CA PRO A 107 16.48 0.33 15.78
C PRO A 107 15.71 -0.94 16.16
N ILE A 108 15.13 -1.64 15.17
CA ILE A 108 14.40 -2.89 15.41
C ILE A 108 15.38 -4.05 15.65
N GLU A 109 16.45 -4.14 14.86
CA GLU A 109 17.45 -5.21 14.96
C GLU A 109 18.20 -5.20 16.32
N VAL A 110 18.38 -4.02 16.92
CA VAL A 110 19.03 -3.83 18.24
C VAL A 110 18.13 -4.26 19.40
N VAL A 111 16.82 -4.02 19.30
CA VAL A 111 15.86 -4.43 20.35
C VAL A 111 15.64 -5.95 20.37
N LEU A 112 15.88 -6.61 19.24
CA LEU A 112 15.68 -8.06 19.12
C LEU A 112 16.76 -8.86 19.88
N PRO A 113 16.36 -9.94 20.59
CA PRO A 113 17.27 -10.83 21.30
C PRO A 113 18.46 -11.32 20.47
N MET A 114 19.60 -11.53 21.11
CA MET A 114 20.82 -12.08 20.49
C MET A 114 20.66 -13.54 20.05
N THR A 115 19.60 -14.22 20.50
CA THR A 115 19.26 -15.59 20.08
C THR A 115 18.76 -15.67 18.64
N PHE A 116 18.30 -14.55 18.06
CA PHE A 116 17.88 -14.51 16.67
C PHE A 116 19.06 -14.39 15.72
N THR A 117 19.02 -15.16 14.63
CA THR A 117 20.01 -15.04 13.56
C THR A 117 19.90 -13.66 12.89
N PRO A 118 20.99 -13.15 12.29
CA PRO A 118 20.96 -11.86 11.58
C PRO A 118 19.87 -11.78 10.51
N GLU A 119 19.61 -12.89 9.82
CA GLU A 119 18.57 -12.99 8.78
C GLU A 119 17.15 -12.88 9.38
N MET A 120 16.89 -13.52 10.52
CA MET A 120 15.61 -13.38 11.22
C MET A 120 15.39 -11.94 11.72
N LYS A 121 16.45 -11.30 12.25
CA LYS A 121 16.38 -9.90 12.68
C LYS A 121 16.02 -8.97 11.52
N LYS A 122 16.68 -9.15 10.37
CA LYS A 122 16.37 -8.42 9.14
C LYS A 122 14.94 -8.66 8.68
N GLY A 123 14.49 -9.92 8.67
CA GLY A 123 13.13 -10.29 8.30
C GLY A 123 12.07 -9.63 9.17
N LEU A 124 12.24 -9.70 10.50
CA LEU A 124 11.35 -9.05 11.46
C LEU A 124 11.34 -7.52 11.31
N ALA A 125 12.49 -6.89 11.09
CA ALA A 125 12.57 -5.45 10.85
C ALA A 125 11.79 -5.04 9.59
N VAL A 126 11.94 -5.78 8.49
CA VAL A 126 11.21 -5.53 7.24
C VAL A 126 9.71 -5.76 7.42
N SER A 127 9.32 -6.87 8.06
CA SER A 127 7.92 -7.18 8.38
C SER A 127 7.28 -6.10 9.26
N PHE A 128 8.01 -5.52 10.20
CA PHE A 128 7.52 -4.42 11.03
C PHE A 128 7.15 -3.19 10.19
N TYR A 129 8.00 -2.78 9.24
CA TYR A 129 7.70 -1.65 8.36
C TYR A 129 6.55 -1.94 7.40
N ILE A 130 6.48 -3.16 6.87
CA ILE A 130 5.39 -3.62 6.02
C ILE A 130 4.07 -3.67 6.79
N PHE A 131 4.09 -4.13 8.04
CA PHE A 131 2.93 -4.14 8.93
C PHE A 131 2.33 -2.73 9.08
N TRP A 132 3.17 -1.74 9.41
CA TRP A 132 2.71 -0.36 9.52
C TRP A 132 2.23 0.19 8.19
N GLY A 133 2.92 -0.09 7.08
CA GLY A 133 2.47 0.32 5.75
C GLY A 133 1.10 -0.25 5.40
N ALA A 134 0.88 -1.52 5.72
CA ALA A 134 -0.40 -2.18 5.52
C ALA A 134 -1.49 -1.57 6.40
N ILE A 135 -1.23 -1.25 7.68
CA ILE A 135 -2.20 -0.55 8.53
C ILE A 135 -2.59 0.80 7.95
N TYR A 136 -1.61 1.63 7.56
CA TYR A 136 -1.89 2.96 7.02
C TYR A 136 -2.69 2.89 5.72
N GLY A 137 -2.27 2.02 4.80
CA GLY A 137 -2.97 1.85 3.53
C GLY A 137 -4.37 1.26 3.69
N GLN A 138 -4.55 0.26 4.58
CA GLN A 138 -5.86 -0.33 4.83
C GLN A 138 -6.79 0.63 5.57
N SER A 139 -6.27 1.46 6.47
CA SER A 139 -7.07 2.49 7.15
C SER A 139 -7.58 3.52 6.14
N LEU A 140 -6.72 3.94 5.22
CA LEU A 140 -7.10 4.86 4.14
C LEU A 140 -8.11 4.20 3.18
N GLY A 141 -7.79 3.01 2.65
CA GLY A 141 -8.67 2.26 1.74
C GLY A 141 -10.02 1.89 2.37
N GLY A 142 -10.02 1.52 3.65
CA GLY A 142 -11.21 1.21 4.42
C GLY A 142 -12.07 2.44 4.70
N SER A 143 -11.47 3.60 4.99
CA SER A 143 -12.19 4.87 5.12
C SER A 143 -12.86 5.29 3.81
N LEU A 144 -12.14 5.17 2.69
CA LEU A 144 -12.69 5.45 1.35
C LEU A 144 -13.80 4.48 0.97
N SER A 145 -13.70 3.22 1.41
CA SER A 145 -14.69 2.19 1.12
C SER A 145 -16.01 2.41 1.85
N GLN A 146 -16.01 3.12 2.97
CA GLN A 146 -17.23 3.47 3.72
C GLN A 146 -18.09 4.55 3.04
N SER A 147 -17.61 5.20 1.98
CA SER A 147 -18.36 6.25 1.28
C SER A 147 -19.51 5.74 0.39
N CYS A 148 -19.83 4.44 0.43
CA CYS A 148 -20.99 3.79 -0.18
C CYS A 148 -21.32 4.24 -1.61
N GLY A 149 -20.31 4.40 -2.46
CA GLY A 149 -20.52 4.77 -3.87
C GLY A 149 -20.84 6.25 -4.11
N SER A 150 -20.59 7.15 -3.15
CA SER A 150 -20.54 8.59 -3.47
C SER A 150 -19.39 8.83 -4.46
N THR A 151 -19.74 8.94 -5.74
CA THR A 151 -18.83 9.04 -6.88
C THR A 151 -17.82 10.18 -6.75
N ALA A 152 -18.14 11.23 -6.00
CA ALA A 152 -17.28 12.39 -5.79
C ALA A 152 -15.88 12.04 -5.26
N VAL A 153 -15.78 11.11 -4.30
CA VAL A 153 -14.49 10.76 -3.68
C VAL A 153 -13.68 9.84 -4.57
N GLY A 154 -14.33 8.86 -5.22
CA GLY A 154 -13.66 7.95 -6.17
C GLY A 154 -13.11 8.71 -7.38
N THR A 155 -13.85 9.68 -7.91
CA THR A 155 -13.38 10.54 -9.00
C THR A 155 -12.24 11.44 -8.54
N ALA A 156 -12.33 12.09 -7.38
CA ALA A 156 -11.26 12.97 -6.89
C ALA A 156 -9.94 12.24 -6.66
N VAL A 157 -9.97 11.05 -6.04
CA VAL A 157 -8.76 10.23 -5.82
C VAL A 157 -8.25 9.67 -7.16
N GLY A 158 -9.14 9.18 -8.03
CA GLY A 158 -8.78 8.71 -9.36
C GLY A 158 -8.10 9.78 -10.20
N THR A 159 -8.62 11.02 -10.18
CA THR A 159 -8.01 12.16 -10.87
C THR A 159 -6.67 12.54 -10.24
N ALA A 160 -6.56 12.60 -8.91
CA ALA A 160 -5.29 12.94 -8.24
C ALA A 160 -4.18 11.91 -8.54
N VAL A 161 -4.50 10.61 -8.45
CA VAL A 161 -3.56 9.53 -8.77
C VAL A 161 -3.22 9.52 -10.25
N GLY A 162 -4.22 9.64 -11.13
CA GLY A 162 -4.01 9.70 -12.58
C GLY A 162 -3.11 10.88 -12.99
N THR A 163 -3.28 12.03 -12.34
CA THR A 163 -2.44 13.22 -12.57
C THR A 163 -1.01 12.97 -12.09
N ALA A 164 -0.83 12.44 -10.88
CA ALA A 164 0.49 12.15 -10.33
C ALA A 164 1.26 11.11 -11.19
N VAL A 165 0.59 10.02 -11.60
CA VAL A 165 1.20 9.00 -12.47
C VAL A 165 1.50 9.57 -13.86
N GLY A 166 0.59 10.37 -14.44
CA GLY A 166 0.80 11.03 -15.73
C GLY A 166 1.99 11.99 -15.71
N THR A 167 2.20 12.72 -14.61
CA THR A 167 3.36 13.61 -14.47
C THR A 167 4.69 12.89 -14.31
N VAL A 168 4.70 11.65 -13.82
CA VAL A 168 5.93 10.84 -13.66
C VAL A 168 6.22 10.02 -14.92
N ALA A 169 5.19 9.66 -15.69
CA ALA A 169 5.33 8.87 -16.92
C ALA A 169 5.56 9.71 -18.19
N ALA A 170 5.31 11.03 -18.15
CA ALA A 170 5.60 11.90 -19.29
C ALA A 170 7.12 12.19 -19.34
N PRO A 171 7.82 11.89 -20.46
CA PRO A 171 9.19 12.36 -20.63
C PRO A 171 9.20 13.90 -20.57
N PRO A 172 10.27 14.54 -20.04
CA PRO A 172 10.36 15.99 -20.03
C PRO A 172 10.18 16.47 -21.46
N ALA A 173 9.08 17.17 -21.72
CA ALA A 173 8.82 17.77 -23.01
C ALA A 173 9.94 18.79 -23.23
N GLY A 174 10.94 18.39 -24.02
CA GLY A 174 12.00 19.27 -24.47
C GLY A 174 11.32 20.50 -25.07
N THR A 175 11.62 21.65 -24.50
CA THR A 175 11.12 22.95 -24.93
C THR A 175 11.50 23.12 -26.39
N ALA A 176 10.57 22.83 -27.30
CA ALA A 176 10.72 23.12 -28.70
C ALA A 176 10.70 24.63 -28.86
N THR A 177 11.87 25.25 -28.83
CA THR A 177 12.09 26.63 -29.25
C THR A 177 11.59 26.77 -30.68
N THR A 178 10.42 27.39 -30.84
CA THR A 178 9.88 27.81 -32.11
C THR A 178 10.81 28.87 -32.70
N ALA A 179 11.54 28.51 -33.74
CA ALA A 179 12.28 29.48 -34.53
C ALA A 179 11.29 30.44 -35.22
N PRO A 180 11.53 31.76 -35.20
CA PRO A 180 10.66 32.73 -35.83
C PRO A 180 10.67 32.55 -37.35
N VAL A 181 9.49 32.32 -37.93
CA VAL A 181 9.28 32.26 -39.37
C VAL A 181 9.25 33.68 -39.92
N THR A 182 10.28 34.06 -40.67
CA THR A 182 10.34 35.33 -41.40
C THR A 182 9.39 35.26 -42.60
N PRO A 183 8.41 36.16 -42.74
CA PRO A 183 7.53 36.16 -43.89
C PRO A 183 8.25 36.73 -45.13
N THR A 184 8.33 35.94 -46.20
CA THR A 184 8.72 36.40 -47.53
C THR A 184 7.55 37.14 -48.19
N ARG A 185 7.80 38.38 -48.59
CA ARG A 185 6.86 39.29 -49.26
C ARG A 185 7.01 39.10 -50.77
N ASN A 186 5.91 38.78 -51.46
CA ASN A 186 5.76 38.93 -52.91
C ASN A 186 4.86 40.14 -53.18
#